data_AF-A0A6J4M473-F1
#
_entry.id   AF-A0A6J4M473-F1
#
_cell.length_a   1.000
_cell.length_b   1.000
_cell.length_c   1.000
_cell.angle_alpha   90.00
_cell.angle_beta   90.00
_cell.angle_gamma   90.00
#
_symmetry.space_group_name_H-M   'P 1'
#
loop_
_entity.id
_entity.type
_entity.pdbx_description
1 polymer ?
#
loop_
_entity_poly.entity_id
_entity_poly.type
_entity_poly.pdbx_seq_one_letter_code
_entity_poly.pdbx_strand_id
1 'polypeptide(L)' 'MLFFARRLWKGSYWATYLARATTAGSFTMAPAHAEEMYNPGVHGRSGGGAFIITPAVP' A
#
# COMPACT_ATOMS: atom_id res chain seq x y z
N MET A 1 -5.69 0.00 -1.87
CA MET A 1 -6.45 0.52 -0.72
C MET A 1 -6.22 2.03 -0.66
N LEU A 2 -7.25 2.83 -0.43
CA LEU A 2 -7.13 4.28 -0.30
C LEU A 2 -7.42 4.68 1.15
N PHE A 3 -6.57 5.51 1.72
CA PHE A 3 -6.74 6.08 3.06
C PHE A 3 -6.77 7.59 2.96
N PHE A 4 -7.63 8.23 3.76
CA PHE A 4 -7.74 9.68 3.84
C PHE A 4 -7.80 10.12 5.30
N ALA A 5 -7.08 11.20 5.61
CA ALA A 5 -7.16 11.88 6.89
C ALA A 5 -7.34 13.38 6.63
N ARG A 6 -8.32 14.01 7.28
CA ARG A 6 -8.57 15.46 7.15
C ARG A 6 -7.40 16.31 7.64
N ARG A 7 -6.67 15.81 8.65
CA ARG A 7 -5.51 16.48 9.22
C ARG A 7 -4.56 15.46 9.82
N LEU A 8 -3.28 15.64 9.57
CA LEU A 8 -2.20 14.85 10.13
C LEU A 8 -1.19 15.83 10.71
N TRP A 9 -0.88 15.72 11.99
CA TRP A 9 0.12 16.57 12.63
C TRP A 9 1.51 16.02 12.32
N LYS A 10 2.56 16.76 12.66
CA LYS A 10 3.92 16.25 12.54
C LYS A 10 4.07 14.97 13.37
N GLY A 11 4.40 13.86 12.72
CA GLY A 11 4.55 12.56 13.36
C GLY A 11 4.62 11.41 12.34
N SER A 12 4.79 10.20 12.85
CA SER A 12 4.73 8.96 12.06
C SER A 12 3.40 8.27 12.28
N TYR A 13 2.80 7.77 11.21
CA TYR A 13 1.48 7.16 11.21
C TYR A 13 1.53 5.82 10.50
N TRP A 14 0.74 4.87 11.01
CA TRP A 14 0.68 3.51 10.48
C TRP A 14 -0.73 3.21 10.00
N ALA A 15 -0.84 2.68 8.78
CA ALA A 15 -2.07 2.13 8.24
C ALA A 15 -1.88 0.63 8.02
N THR A 16 -2.66 -0.17 8.73
CA THR A 16 -2.64 -1.64 8.60
C THR A 16 -3.91 -2.07 7.88
N TYR A 17 -3.77 -2.98 6.91
CA TYR A 17 -4.90 -3.58 6.21
C TYR A 17 -4.72 -5.08 6.08
N LEU A 18 -5.84 -5.79 6.02
CA LEU A 18 -5.88 -7.21 5.71
C LEU A 18 -6.21 -7.39 4.23
N ALA A 19 -5.45 -8.25 3.54
CA ALA A 19 -5.74 -8.67 2.17
C ALA A 19 -5.71 -10.20 2.10
N ARG A 20 -6.59 -10.78 1.26
CA ARG A 20 -6.64 -12.22 1.01
C ARG A 20 -6.09 -12.52 -0.38
N ALA A 21 -5.16 -13.46 -0.45
CA ALA A 21 -4.70 -14.05 -1.71
C ALA A 21 -5.78 -15.01 -2.25
N THR A 22 -6.26 -14.77 -3.47
CA THR A 22 -7.34 -15.56 -4.09
C THR A 22 -6.91 -16.39 -5.28
N THR A 23 -5.86 -15.97 -6.00
CA THR A 23 -5.45 -16.56 -7.27
C THR A 23 -3.97 -16.87 -7.22
N ALA A 24 -3.59 -18.12 -7.50
CA ALA A 24 -2.20 -18.53 -7.57
C ALA A 24 -1.49 -17.88 -8.77
N GLY A 25 -0.25 -17.44 -8.58
CA GLY A 25 0.52 -16.75 -9.62
C GLY A 25 1.61 -15.83 -9.07
N SER A 26 2.36 -15.21 -9.98
CA SER A 26 3.35 -14.17 -9.66
C SER A 26 2.77 -12.80 -9.97
N PHE A 27 2.83 -11.89 -9.01
CA PHE A 27 2.23 -10.57 -9.11
C PHE A 27 3.23 -9.47 -8.77
N THR A 28 3.18 -8.38 -9.52
CA THR A 28 3.93 -7.17 -9.22
C THR A 28 3.16 -6.31 -8.22
N MET A 29 3.81 -5.97 -7.12
CA MET A 29 3.30 -5.04 -6.12
C MET A 29 3.66 -3.62 -6.54
N ALA A 30 2.62 -2.82 -6.82
CA ALA A 30 2.78 -1.39 -7.01
C ALA A 30 3.24 -0.72 -5.70
N PRO A 31 4.13 0.29 -5.76
CA PRO A 31 4.52 1.05 -4.59
C PRO A 31 3.31 1.79 -4.00
N ALA A 32 3.23 1.85 -2.68
CA ALA A 32 2.26 2.69 -1.99
C ALA A 32 2.61 4.17 -2.23
N HIS A 33 1.60 5.00 -2.47
CA HIS A 33 1.75 6.44 -2.67
C HIS A 33 1.05 7.18 -1.54
N ALA A 34 1.73 8.17 -0.97
CA ALA A 34 1.15 9.10 -0.02
C ALA A 34 1.51 10.52 -0.43
N GLU A 35 0.54 11.44 -0.37
CA GLU A 35 0.71 12.84 -0.74
C GLU A 35 -0.19 13.74 0.12
N GLU A 36 0.20 15.01 0.26
CA GLU A 36 -0.72 16.03 0.76
C GLU A 36 -1.65 16.51 -0.35
N MET A 37 -2.96 16.36 -0.15
CA MET A 37 -3.97 16.72 -1.16
C MET A 37 -3.90 18.19 -1.61
N TYR A 38 -3.48 19.10 -0.73
CA TYR A 38 -3.39 20.54 -1.01
C TYR A 38 -1.96 21.06 -1.23
N ASN A 39 -0.97 20.17 -1.19
CA ASN A 39 0.43 20.51 -1.43
C ASN A 39 1.15 19.29 -2.05
N PRO A 40 0.83 18.93 -3.31
CA PRO A 40 1.23 17.66 -3.92
C PRO A 40 2.75 17.49 -4.09
N GLY A 41 3.54 18.56 -3.93
CA GLY A 41 5.00 18.45 -3.86
C GLY A 41 5.50 17.70 -2.62
N VAL A 42 4.67 17.57 -1.59
CA VAL A 42 4.92 16.73 -0.42
C VAL A 42 4.33 15.35 -0.69
N HIS A 43 5.15 14.47 -1.25
CA HIS A 43 4.76 13.11 -1.56
C HIS A 43 5.86 12.10 -1.23
N GLY A 44 5.47 10.83 -1.10
CA GLY A 44 6.37 9.72 -0.84
C GLY A 44 5.87 8.45 -1.52
N ARG A 45 6.80 7.57 -1.86
CA ARG A 45 6.50 6.24 -2.38
C ARG A 45 7.22 5.18 -1.55
N SER A 46 6.54 4.08 -1.26
CA SER A 46 7.21 2.90 -0.72
C SER A 46 8.04 2.22 -1.82
N GLY A 47 8.86 1.24 -1.43
CA GLY A 47 9.34 0.26 -2.39
C GLY A 47 8.15 -0.44 -3.07
N GLY A 48 8.30 -0.71 -4.36
CA GLY A 48 7.52 -1.74 -5.04
C GLY A 48 8.08 -3.12 -4.70
N GLY A 49 7.47 -4.17 -5.25
CA GLY A 49 7.96 -5.52 -5.06
C GLY A 49 7.30 -6.51 -6.00
N ALA A 50 7.60 -7.79 -5.80
CA ALA A 50 6.87 -8.88 -6.39
C ALA A 50 6.50 -9.87 -5.29
N PHE A 51 5.34 -10.53 -5.43
CA PHE A 51 4.92 -11.57 -4.51
C PHE A 51 4.33 -12.74 -5.29
N ILE A 52 4.54 -13.94 -4.77
CA ILE A 52 4.08 -15.19 -5.36
C ILE A 52 2.96 -15.72 -4.47
N ILE A 53 1.79 -15.96 -5.06
CA ILE A 53 0.70 -16.71 -4.41
C ILE A 53 0.85 -18.16 -4.82
N THR A 54 1.12 -19.03 -3.85
CA THR A 54 1.09 -20.48 -4.05
C THR A 54 -0.35 -20.99 -4.01
N PRO A 55 -0.70 -22.01 -4.81
CA PRO A 55 -2.01 -22.64 -4.71
C PRO A 55 -2.20 -23.24 -3.31
N ALA A 56 -3.44 -23.24 -2.83
CA ALA A 56 -3.79 -24.01 -1.65
C ALA A 56 -3.64 -25.50 -2.01
N VAL A 57 -2.66 -26.15 -1.40
CA VAL A 57 -2.50 -27.60 -1.51
C VAL A 57 -3.62 -28.24 -0.68
N PRO A 58 -4.42 -29.17 -1.23
CA PRO A 58 -5.39 -29.94 -0.45
C PRO A 58 -4.73 -30.93 0.50
#